data_AF-A0A2G3NPD3-F1
#
_entry.id   AF-A0A2G3NPD3-F1
#
_cell.length_a   1.000
_cell.length_b   1.000
_cell.length_c   1.000
_cell.angle_alpha   90.00
_cell.angle_beta   90.00
_cell.angle_gamma   90.00
#
_symmetry.space_group_name_H-M   'P 1'
#
loop_
_entity.id
_entity.type
_entity.pdbx_description
1 polymer ?
#
loop_
_entity_poly.entity_id
_entity_poly.type
_entity_poly.pdbx_seq_one_letter_code
_entity_poly.pdbx_strand_id
1 'polypeptide(L)'
;MSFLCDYEITSLASAIYSITSWFPNRRFLGIIDKLNRDLINNESKILGTNKIDSYSKFVDFYQKVIENYIPEYPKEDFPIDIGNVRFYSNDRFHKIFISNGNEDTYETSFITESLVHDFEQFKETWYEILKYEDLIISSLESFKNEFTQEEFECPSEKYFNFVSQNYNLFYNDKLAQYFKAFKSSNSELYSLFTPINNFPIFLPVMKDCFIERIESEIEESKFEGSVWLSFWRRLNCNFTNFFEREGNSFYNLRLIHKETKEKIDLENSLAFLSEDKLIVLEPYENRIPERLKEGIIDNAYQIVGLCQDGEVRGFEFKSQTNIIFARIDTKSISPNITKNFLFTENNEYVLNARILSIIM
;
A
#
# COMPACT_ATOMS: atom_id res chain seq x y z
N MET A 1 33.54 -7.56 -13.73
CA MET A 1 33.52 -6.78 -12.47
C MET A 1 32.71 -5.53 -12.78
N SER A 2 31.73 -5.16 -11.96
CA SER A 2 30.85 -4.02 -12.28
C SER A 2 31.67 -2.74 -12.36
N PHE A 3 31.45 -1.89 -13.37
CA PHE A 3 32.14 -0.61 -13.53
C PHE A 3 31.89 0.33 -12.33
N LEU A 4 30.84 0.07 -11.55
CA LEU A 4 30.56 0.77 -10.29
C LEU A 4 31.70 0.63 -9.28
N CYS A 5 32.46 -0.47 -9.32
CA CYS A 5 33.58 -0.73 -8.41
C CYS A 5 34.75 0.26 -8.56
N ASP A 6 34.79 1.04 -9.65
CA ASP A 6 35.85 2.02 -9.90
C ASP A 6 35.66 3.32 -9.10
N TYR A 7 34.47 3.55 -8.53
CA TYR A 7 34.09 4.80 -7.88
C TYR A 7 34.13 4.75 -6.36
N GLU A 8 34.29 5.92 -5.76
CA GLU A 8 34.14 6.12 -4.32
C GLU A 8 32.65 6.02 -3.94
N ILE A 9 32.36 5.21 -2.91
CA ILE A 9 30.99 4.76 -2.62
C ILE A 9 30.00 5.88 -2.30
N THR A 10 30.42 6.94 -1.61
CA THR A 10 29.53 8.04 -1.20
C THR A 10 29.06 8.85 -2.40
N SER A 11 30.00 9.31 -3.23
CA SER A 11 29.68 10.04 -4.46
C SER A 11 28.96 9.17 -5.48
N LEU A 12 29.27 7.86 -5.54
CA LEU A 12 28.53 6.90 -6.34
C LEU A 12 27.08 6.76 -5.90
N ALA A 13 26.81 6.57 -4.60
CA ALA A 13 25.46 6.42 -4.08
C ALA A 13 24.61 7.66 -4.39
N SER A 14 25.18 8.86 -4.21
CA SER A 14 24.52 10.12 -4.55
C SER A 14 24.25 10.26 -6.07
N ALA A 15 25.20 9.87 -6.92
CA ALA A 15 25.02 9.87 -8.38
C ALA A 15 23.92 8.90 -8.82
N ILE A 16 23.90 7.68 -8.26
CA ILE A 16 22.86 6.68 -8.54
C ILE A 16 21.49 7.21 -8.08
N TYR A 17 21.39 7.74 -6.86
CA TYR A 17 20.16 8.36 -6.37
C TYR A 17 19.71 9.50 -7.30
N SER A 18 20.63 10.32 -7.80
CA SER A 18 20.31 11.39 -8.76
C SER A 18 19.67 10.85 -10.04
N ILE A 19 20.18 9.73 -10.56
CA ILE A 19 19.63 9.08 -11.76
C ILE A 19 18.26 8.44 -11.48
N THR A 20 18.13 7.69 -10.39
CA THR A 20 16.92 6.89 -10.09
C THR A 20 15.77 7.72 -9.56
N SER A 21 16.05 8.81 -8.84
CA SER A 21 15.03 9.75 -8.37
C SER A 21 14.60 10.77 -9.43
N TRP A 22 15.32 10.90 -10.56
CA TRP A 22 14.96 11.81 -11.65
C TRP A 22 13.62 11.41 -12.27
N PHE A 23 12.67 12.34 -12.32
CA PHE A 23 11.27 12.03 -12.64
C PHE A 23 11.08 11.30 -13.99
N PRO A 24 11.74 11.68 -15.12
CA PRO A 24 11.73 10.94 -16.38
C PRO A 24 12.17 9.49 -16.28
N ASN A 25 13.14 9.23 -15.40
CA ASN A 25 13.79 7.94 -15.29
C ASN A 25 12.94 6.96 -14.48
N ARG A 26 12.07 7.44 -13.59
CA ARG A 26 11.25 6.59 -12.68
C ARG A 26 10.39 5.54 -13.39
N ARG A 27 10.05 5.78 -14.65
CA ARG A 27 9.29 4.85 -15.50
C ARG A 27 10.15 3.82 -16.25
N PHE A 28 11.46 3.78 -16.00
CA PHE A 28 12.40 2.79 -16.55
C PHE A 28 12.80 1.83 -15.43
N LEU A 29 11.85 0.99 -15.02
CA LEU A 29 11.96 0.17 -13.81
C LEU A 29 13.14 -0.79 -13.87
N GLY A 30 13.38 -1.45 -15.01
CA GLY A 30 14.45 -2.43 -15.18
C GLY A 30 15.82 -1.80 -14.97
N ILE A 31 16.09 -0.64 -15.57
CA ILE A 31 17.36 0.07 -15.40
C ILE A 31 17.52 0.55 -13.96
N ILE A 32 16.47 1.17 -13.39
CA ILE A 32 16.50 1.70 -12.02
C ILE A 32 16.70 0.58 -11.00
N ASP A 33 15.92 -0.51 -11.12
CA ASP A 33 16.00 -1.69 -10.26
C ASP A 33 17.41 -2.27 -10.31
N LYS A 34 17.92 -2.51 -11.53
CA LYS A 34 19.25 -3.08 -11.71
C LYS A 34 20.35 -2.19 -11.14
N LEU A 35 20.31 -0.88 -11.39
CA LEU A 35 21.30 0.06 -10.88
C LEU A 35 21.31 0.12 -9.34
N ASN A 36 20.13 0.17 -8.72
CA ASN A 36 19.98 0.14 -7.26
C ASN A 36 20.48 -1.19 -6.68
N ARG A 37 20.11 -2.33 -7.27
CA ARG A 37 20.58 -3.65 -6.84
C ARG A 37 22.08 -3.80 -6.96
N ASP A 38 22.69 -3.31 -8.03
CA ASP A 38 24.13 -3.43 -8.21
C ASP A 38 24.90 -2.58 -7.19
N LEU A 39 24.37 -1.43 -6.78
CA LEU A 39 24.90 -0.68 -5.63
C LEU A 39 24.77 -1.49 -4.32
N ILE A 40 23.58 -1.98 -4.01
CA ILE A 40 23.29 -2.74 -2.76
C ILE A 40 24.14 -4.01 -2.67
N ASN A 41 24.15 -4.82 -3.72
CA ASN A 41 24.78 -6.14 -3.74
C ASN A 41 26.32 -6.06 -3.78
N ASN A 42 26.87 -4.94 -4.25
CA ASN A 42 28.31 -4.75 -4.36
C ASN A 42 28.87 -3.71 -3.38
N GLU A 43 28.09 -3.18 -2.43
CA GLU A 43 28.55 -2.13 -1.50
C GLU A 43 29.89 -2.48 -0.82
N SER A 44 30.06 -3.73 -0.37
CA SER A 44 31.32 -4.21 0.25
C SER A 44 32.49 -4.37 -0.71
N LYS A 45 32.24 -4.42 -2.02
CA LYS A 45 33.23 -4.63 -3.08
C LYS A 45 33.59 -3.34 -3.80
N ILE A 46 32.84 -2.26 -3.57
CA ILE A 46 33.12 -0.94 -4.13
C ILE A 46 34.22 -0.29 -3.29
N LEU A 47 35.46 -0.46 -3.75
CA LEU A 47 36.68 0.04 -3.12
C LEU A 47 37.37 1.10 -4.00
N GLY A 48 36.67 1.58 -5.02
CA GLY A 48 37.17 2.56 -5.96
C GLY A 48 37.42 3.92 -5.31
N THR A 49 38.22 4.73 -5.98
CA THR A 49 38.64 6.06 -5.50
C THR A 49 38.20 7.19 -6.41
N ASN A 50 37.63 6.89 -7.58
CA ASN A 50 37.15 7.89 -8.51
C ASN A 50 35.91 8.58 -7.92
N LYS A 51 36.01 9.89 -7.66
CA LYS A 51 34.88 10.68 -7.14
C LYS A 51 34.06 11.30 -8.25
N ILE A 52 32.74 11.27 -8.09
CA ILE A 52 31.78 11.99 -8.94
C ILE A 52 31.43 13.32 -8.25
N ASP A 53 32.35 14.28 -8.32
CA ASP A 53 32.29 15.56 -7.59
C ASP A 53 32.04 16.77 -8.50
N SER A 54 31.80 16.56 -9.79
CA SER A 54 31.43 17.58 -10.76
C SER A 54 30.37 17.04 -11.72
N TYR A 55 29.59 17.95 -12.32
CA TYR A 55 28.58 17.57 -13.29
C TYR A 55 29.17 16.90 -14.54
N SER A 56 30.35 17.32 -15.00
CA SER A 56 31.04 16.67 -16.12
C SER A 56 31.34 15.19 -15.84
N LYS A 57 31.86 14.88 -14.64
CA LYS A 57 32.11 13.49 -14.22
C LYS A 57 30.82 12.70 -14.03
N PHE A 58 29.75 13.37 -13.59
CA PHE A 58 28.42 12.75 -13.51
C PHE A 58 27.89 12.38 -14.90
N VAL A 59 28.06 13.24 -15.91
CA VAL A 59 27.71 12.93 -17.30
C VAL A 59 28.53 11.75 -17.82
N ASP A 60 29.85 11.71 -17.56
CA ASP A 60 30.69 10.58 -17.94
C ASP A 60 30.23 9.27 -17.27
N PHE A 61 29.86 9.33 -15.99
CA PHE A 61 29.30 8.20 -15.26
C PHE A 61 27.96 7.74 -15.86
N TYR A 62 27.07 8.68 -16.15
CA TYR A 62 25.77 8.43 -16.75
C TYR A 62 25.90 7.77 -18.13
N GLN A 63 26.87 8.17 -18.96
CA GLN A 63 27.16 7.50 -20.23
C GLN A 63 27.53 6.03 -20.02
N LYS A 64 28.35 5.71 -19.02
CA LYS A 64 28.65 4.31 -18.67
C LYS A 64 27.41 3.55 -18.19
N VAL A 65 26.50 4.20 -17.44
CA VAL A 65 25.21 3.61 -17.07
C VAL A 65 24.40 3.26 -18.32
N ILE A 66 24.30 4.18 -19.28
CA ILE A 66 23.62 3.92 -20.56
C ILE A 66 24.25 2.72 -21.28
N GLU A 67 25.57 2.73 -21.46
CA GLU A 67 26.29 1.72 -22.23
C GLU A 67 26.15 0.31 -21.64
N ASN A 68 26.07 0.20 -20.30
CA ASN A 68 26.05 -1.09 -19.62
C ASN A 68 24.62 -1.60 -19.32
N TYR A 69 23.63 -0.72 -19.14
CA TYR A 69 22.29 -1.15 -18.71
C TYR A 69 21.20 -1.00 -19.78
N ILE A 70 21.19 0.06 -20.60
CA ILE A 70 20.11 0.27 -21.59
C ILE A 70 19.97 -0.90 -22.58
N PRO A 71 21.06 -1.48 -23.13
CA PRO A 71 20.94 -2.61 -24.05
C PRO A 71 20.24 -3.84 -23.45
N GLU A 72 20.34 -4.05 -22.13
CA GLU A 72 19.76 -5.20 -21.43
C GLU A 72 18.36 -4.90 -20.87
N TYR A 73 18.07 -3.65 -20.55
CA TYR A 73 16.83 -3.21 -19.90
C TYR A 73 16.19 -2.06 -20.68
N PRO A 74 15.51 -2.35 -21.82
CA PRO A 74 14.77 -1.33 -22.55
C PRO A 74 13.58 -0.83 -21.74
N LYS A 75 12.98 0.27 -22.20
CA LYS A 75 11.74 0.83 -21.65
C LYS A 75 10.65 -0.24 -21.57
N GLU A 76 9.91 -0.24 -20.47
CA GLU A 76 8.76 -1.11 -20.28
C GLU A 76 7.60 -0.76 -21.24
N ASP A 77 6.92 -1.79 -21.73
CA ASP A 77 5.78 -1.67 -22.64
C ASP A 77 4.45 -1.37 -21.93
N PHE A 78 4.48 -1.14 -20.61
CA PHE A 78 3.29 -0.86 -19.80
C PHE A 78 3.36 0.50 -19.09
N PRO A 79 2.20 1.14 -18.81
CA PRO A 79 2.19 2.39 -18.08
C PRO A 79 2.68 2.18 -16.64
N ILE A 80 3.57 3.05 -16.18
CA ILE A 80 4.09 3.06 -14.81
C ILE A 80 3.66 4.36 -14.16
N ASP A 81 2.96 4.26 -13.03
CA ASP A 81 2.63 5.44 -12.25
C ASP A 81 3.88 5.95 -11.53
N ILE A 82 4.20 7.22 -11.75
CA ILE A 82 5.35 7.92 -11.17
C ILE A 82 4.90 9.15 -10.36
N GLY A 83 3.59 9.24 -10.11
CA GLY A 83 2.94 10.34 -9.46
C GLY A 83 3.10 10.35 -7.94
N ASN A 84 2.41 11.32 -7.34
CA ASN A 84 2.23 11.42 -5.91
C ASN A 84 0.83 11.93 -5.62
N VAL A 85 0.33 11.60 -4.44
CA VAL A 85 -0.97 12.02 -3.93
C VAL A 85 -0.82 12.68 -2.58
N ARG A 86 -1.88 13.34 -2.12
CA ARG A 86 -1.96 13.87 -0.75
C ARG A 86 -2.77 12.92 0.12
N PHE A 87 -2.20 12.57 1.26
CA PHE A 87 -2.82 11.74 2.28
C PHE A 87 -2.93 12.53 3.59
N TYR A 88 -4.11 12.53 4.22
CA TYR A 88 -4.34 13.22 5.48
C TYR A 88 -4.13 12.26 6.64
N SER A 89 -3.19 12.58 7.53
CA SER A 89 -2.89 11.79 8.72
C SER A 89 -2.14 12.66 9.74
N ASN A 90 -2.33 12.37 11.03
CA ASN A 90 -1.68 13.11 12.13
C ASN A 90 -1.81 14.64 11.95
N ASP A 91 -3.06 15.09 11.78
CA ASP A 91 -3.49 16.50 11.67
C ASP A 91 -2.86 17.32 10.54
N ARG A 92 -2.35 16.68 9.48
CA ARG A 92 -1.88 17.37 8.28
C ARG A 92 -1.98 16.53 7.02
N PHE A 93 -1.89 17.19 5.86
CA PHE A 93 -1.65 16.51 4.60
C PHE A 93 -0.16 16.22 4.42
N HIS A 94 0.16 15.02 3.98
CA HIS A 94 1.48 14.57 3.57
C HIS A 94 1.44 14.24 2.07
N LYS A 95 2.48 14.59 1.32
CA LYS A 95 2.66 14.05 -0.04
C LYS A 95 3.24 12.64 0.07
N ILE A 96 2.65 11.68 -0.61
CA ILE A 96 3.11 10.29 -0.65
C ILE A 96 3.23 9.80 -2.09
N PHE A 97 4.15 8.87 -2.34
CA PHE A 97 4.34 8.33 -3.68
C PHE A 97 3.19 7.40 -4.07
N ILE A 98 2.77 7.47 -5.33
CA ILE A 98 2.03 6.36 -5.93
C ILE A 98 3.08 5.29 -6.26
N SER A 99 2.86 4.06 -5.82
CA SER A 99 3.76 2.94 -6.13
C SER A 99 3.73 2.58 -7.61
N ASN A 100 4.59 1.66 -8.03
CA ASN A 100 4.80 1.31 -9.43
C ASN A 100 3.69 0.39 -10.02
N GLY A 101 2.44 0.88 -10.03
CA GLY A 101 1.43 0.46 -11.01
C GLY A 101 0.47 -0.67 -10.62
N ASN A 102 0.36 -1.08 -9.35
CA ASN A 102 -0.53 -2.19 -8.98
C ASN A 102 -1.32 -2.02 -7.68
N GLU A 103 -1.26 -0.84 -7.06
CA GLU A 103 -1.68 -0.66 -5.67
C GLU A 103 -2.65 0.51 -5.55
N ASP A 104 -3.79 0.28 -4.89
CA ASP A 104 -4.66 1.35 -4.42
C ASP A 104 -3.94 2.06 -3.25
N THR A 105 -3.12 3.05 -3.60
CA THR A 105 -2.29 3.80 -2.65
C THR A 105 -3.14 4.41 -1.53
N TYR A 106 -4.37 4.84 -1.84
CA TYR A 106 -5.26 5.41 -0.84
C TYR A 106 -5.80 4.36 0.11
N GLU A 107 -6.26 3.21 -0.40
CA GLU A 107 -6.77 2.14 0.46
C GLU A 107 -5.66 1.51 1.30
N THR A 108 -4.48 1.26 0.72
CA THR A 108 -3.31 0.78 1.50
C THR A 108 -2.96 1.76 2.61
N SER A 109 -2.94 3.07 2.33
CA SER A 109 -2.62 4.08 3.35
C SER A 109 -3.69 4.19 4.41
N PHE A 110 -4.97 4.08 4.04
CA PHE A 110 -6.10 4.12 4.98
C PHE A 110 -6.11 2.89 5.90
N ILE A 111 -5.92 1.70 5.34
CA ILE A 111 -5.83 0.46 6.10
C ILE A 111 -4.62 0.53 7.04
N THR A 112 -3.47 1.00 6.56
CA THR A 112 -2.28 1.19 7.38
C THR A 112 -2.53 2.16 8.54
N GLU A 113 -3.15 3.33 8.29
CA GLU A 113 -3.51 4.28 9.36
C GLU A 113 -4.44 3.63 10.39
N SER A 114 -5.43 2.87 9.93
CA SER A 114 -6.35 2.16 10.83
C SER A 114 -5.64 1.12 11.68
N LEU A 115 -4.73 0.34 11.07
CA LEU A 115 -3.95 -0.68 11.75
C LEU A 115 -3.06 -0.05 12.83
N VAL A 116 -2.36 1.05 12.54
CA VAL A 116 -1.46 1.64 13.54
C VAL A 116 -2.20 2.31 14.71
N HIS A 117 -3.49 2.63 14.55
CA HIS A 117 -4.34 3.05 15.67
C HIS A 117 -4.74 1.87 16.57
N ASP A 118 -4.95 0.68 15.99
CA ASP A 118 -5.24 -0.53 16.75
C ASP A 118 -3.94 -1.13 17.35
N PHE A 119 -2.79 -0.87 16.73
CA PHE A 119 -1.46 -1.37 17.09
C PHE A 119 -0.44 -0.23 17.24
N GLU A 120 -0.56 0.51 18.34
CA GLU A 120 0.15 1.76 18.62
C GLU A 120 1.69 1.65 18.49
N GLN A 121 2.28 0.46 18.66
CA GLN A 121 3.72 0.25 18.47
C GLN A 121 4.22 0.59 17.06
N PHE A 122 3.35 0.59 16.05
CA PHE A 122 3.70 0.88 14.66
C PHE A 122 3.52 2.35 14.28
N LYS A 123 2.76 3.11 15.06
CA LYS A 123 2.33 4.47 14.73
C LYS A 123 3.48 5.45 14.55
N GLU A 124 4.48 5.38 15.43
CA GLU A 124 5.64 6.27 15.34
C GLU A 124 6.46 6.02 14.06
N THR A 125 6.46 4.79 13.55
CA THR A 125 7.14 4.45 12.30
C THR A 125 6.32 4.89 11.11
N TRP A 126 5.00 4.68 11.13
CA TRP A 126 4.11 5.14 10.06
C TRP A 126 4.20 6.64 9.82
N TYR A 127 4.14 7.44 10.88
CA TYR A 127 4.25 8.89 10.75
C TYR A 127 5.65 9.35 10.31
N GLU A 128 6.68 8.57 10.62
CA GLU A 128 8.03 8.81 10.10
C GLU A 128 8.12 8.53 8.60
N ILE A 129 7.49 7.45 8.10
CA ILE A 129 7.39 7.13 6.67
C ILE A 129 6.68 8.27 5.93
N LEU A 130 5.53 8.73 6.43
CA LEU A 130 4.77 9.82 5.81
C LEU A 130 5.58 11.12 5.75
N LYS A 131 6.29 11.48 6.83
CA LYS A 131 7.19 12.65 6.85
C LYS A 131 8.34 12.49 5.87
N TYR A 132 8.92 11.30 5.76
CA TYR A 132 10.06 11.03 4.90
C TYR A 132 9.67 11.12 3.41
N GLU A 133 8.55 10.53 3.00
CA GLU A 133 8.06 10.67 1.63
C GLU A 133 7.70 12.13 1.30
N ASP A 134 7.01 12.83 2.21
CA ASP A 134 6.64 14.24 2.05
C ASP A 134 7.88 15.14 1.87
N LEU A 135 8.94 14.86 2.63
CA LEU A 135 10.23 15.54 2.53
C LEU A 135 10.88 15.29 1.16
N ILE A 136 10.99 14.04 0.72
CA ILE A 136 11.59 13.71 -0.58
C ILE A 136 10.81 14.38 -1.71
N ILE A 137 9.48 14.20 -1.74
CA ILE A 137 8.63 14.74 -2.79
C ILE A 137 8.75 16.27 -2.83
N SER A 138 8.62 16.93 -1.68
CA SER A 138 8.70 18.39 -1.60
C SER A 138 10.07 18.93 -1.98
N SER A 139 11.14 18.20 -1.68
CA SER A 139 12.51 18.59 -2.06
C SER A 139 12.73 18.51 -3.57
N LEU A 140 12.13 17.52 -4.24
CA LEU A 140 12.33 17.26 -5.68
C LEU A 140 11.27 17.91 -6.58
N GLU A 141 10.14 18.38 -6.02
CA GLU A 141 9.01 18.93 -6.77
C GLU A 141 9.38 20.11 -7.67
N SER A 142 10.34 20.93 -7.26
CA SER A 142 10.80 22.10 -8.03
C SER A 142 11.42 21.77 -9.40
N PHE A 143 11.71 20.49 -9.65
CA PHE A 143 12.32 20.00 -10.88
C PHE A 143 11.35 19.22 -11.79
N LYS A 144 10.06 19.16 -11.44
CA LYS A 144 9.04 18.34 -12.14
C LYS A 144 8.75 18.75 -13.59
N ASN A 145 9.20 19.93 -14.06
CA ASN A 145 8.87 20.44 -15.40
C ASN A 145 10.08 20.48 -16.35
N GLU A 146 11.20 19.85 -16.01
CA GLU A 146 12.47 20.00 -16.75
C GLU A 146 12.69 18.97 -17.88
N PHE A 147 11.67 18.25 -18.37
CA PHE A 147 11.92 17.04 -19.18
C PHE A 147 10.84 16.64 -20.19
N THR A 148 11.20 15.70 -21.08
CA THR A 148 10.30 14.99 -21.98
C THR A 148 9.98 13.61 -21.42
N GLN A 149 8.71 13.24 -21.31
CA GLN A 149 8.30 11.95 -20.77
C GLN A 149 8.54 10.78 -21.75
N GLU A 150 9.58 10.81 -22.60
CA GLU A 150 9.76 9.81 -23.68
C GLU A 150 11.09 9.06 -23.69
N GLU A 151 12.19 9.62 -23.17
CA GLU A 151 13.50 8.94 -23.06
C GLU A 151 13.99 8.75 -21.62
N PHE A 152 15.04 7.93 -21.45
CA PHE A 152 15.82 7.85 -20.21
C PHE A 152 16.83 8.99 -20.26
N GLU A 153 16.72 9.95 -19.34
CA GLU A 153 17.40 11.24 -19.45
C GLU A 153 18.50 11.40 -18.41
N CYS A 154 19.56 12.13 -18.80
CA CYS A 154 20.59 12.57 -17.86
C CYS A 154 19.99 13.70 -17.01
N PRO A 155 19.99 13.60 -15.67
CA PRO A 155 19.53 14.68 -14.82
C PRO A 155 20.26 16.01 -15.11
N SER A 156 19.55 17.13 -14.99
CA SER A 156 20.13 18.46 -15.20
C SER A 156 21.24 18.77 -14.20
N GLU A 157 22.19 19.64 -14.57
CA GLU A 157 23.26 20.06 -13.65
C GLU A 157 22.72 20.61 -12.33
N LYS A 158 21.64 21.39 -12.42
CA LYS A 158 20.96 21.95 -11.26
C LYS A 158 20.39 20.85 -10.36
N TYR A 159 19.77 19.81 -10.93
CA TYR A 159 19.25 18.67 -10.18
C TYR A 159 20.36 17.85 -9.52
N PHE A 160 21.39 17.48 -10.29
CA PHE A 160 22.52 16.73 -9.77
C PHE A 160 23.22 17.48 -8.63
N ASN A 161 23.51 18.76 -8.82
CA ASN A 161 24.14 19.58 -7.77
C ASN A 161 23.26 19.68 -6.53
N PHE A 162 21.93 19.81 -6.69
CA PHE A 162 21.00 19.80 -5.58
C PHE A 162 21.04 18.47 -4.81
N VAL A 163 20.90 17.33 -5.49
CA VAL A 163 20.93 16.01 -4.83
C VAL A 163 22.29 15.75 -4.19
N SER A 164 23.38 16.07 -4.87
CA SER A 164 24.74 15.86 -4.37
C SER A 164 25.02 16.65 -3.10
N GLN A 165 24.67 17.94 -3.07
CA GLN A 165 24.89 18.80 -1.91
C GLN A 165 23.97 18.47 -0.73
N ASN A 166 22.77 17.95 -1.03
CA ASN A 166 21.73 17.69 -0.03
C ASN A 166 21.52 16.20 0.23
N TYR A 167 22.45 15.33 -0.18
CA TYR A 167 22.24 13.89 -0.11
C TYR A 167 21.95 13.39 1.31
N ASN A 168 22.56 14.03 2.31
CA ASN A 168 22.33 13.77 3.73
C ASN A 168 20.87 14.01 4.17
N LEU A 169 20.10 14.88 3.48
CA LEU A 169 18.68 15.10 3.76
C LEU A 169 17.83 13.86 3.51
N PHE A 170 18.29 12.98 2.62
CA PHE A 170 17.55 11.76 2.27
C PHE A 170 17.89 10.59 3.19
N TYR A 171 18.80 10.74 4.15
CA TYR A 171 19.02 9.73 5.17
C TYR A 171 17.91 9.74 6.21
N ASN A 172 17.57 8.57 6.71
CA ASN A 172 16.70 8.43 7.86
C ASN A 172 17.13 7.22 8.69
N ASP A 173 17.94 7.45 9.72
CA ASP A 173 18.52 6.38 10.55
C ASP A 173 17.45 5.55 11.25
N LYS A 174 16.33 6.18 11.64
CA LYS A 174 15.22 5.48 12.29
C LYS A 174 14.57 4.48 11.34
N LEU A 175 14.24 4.91 10.12
CA LEU A 175 13.66 4.03 9.10
C LEU A 175 14.68 3.00 8.60
N ALA A 176 15.95 3.37 8.44
CA ALA A 176 17.01 2.45 8.06
C ALA A 176 17.18 1.34 9.11
N GLN A 177 17.23 1.71 10.40
CA GLN A 177 17.32 0.75 11.48
C GLN A 177 16.05 -0.11 11.60
N TYR A 178 14.87 0.48 11.39
CA TYR A 178 13.62 -0.26 11.34
C TYR A 178 13.70 -1.33 10.26
N PHE A 179 13.89 -0.96 8.99
CA PHE A 179 13.88 -1.89 7.86
C PHE A 179 15.13 -2.77 7.70
N LYS A 180 16.18 -2.59 8.53
CA LYS A 180 17.48 -3.27 8.36
C LYS A 180 17.41 -4.80 8.24
N ALA A 181 16.56 -5.42 9.07
CA ALA A 181 16.39 -6.88 9.09
C ALA A 181 15.15 -7.34 8.32
N PHE A 182 14.36 -6.41 7.80
CA PHE A 182 13.14 -6.74 7.07
C PHE A 182 13.49 -7.33 5.71
N LYS A 183 12.82 -8.44 5.37
CA LYS A 183 12.90 -9.06 4.05
C LYS A 183 11.48 -9.24 3.56
N SER A 184 11.19 -8.61 2.43
CA SER A 184 9.91 -8.81 1.76
C SER A 184 9.80 -10.23 1.24
N SER A 185 8.58 -10.75 1.30
CA SER A 185 8.10 -11.96 0.63
C SER A 185 8.14 -11.80 -0.89
N ASN A 186 8.03 -10.56 -1.39
CA ASN A 186 8.28 -10.24 -2.77
C ASN A 186 9.80 -10.19 -3.03
N SER A 187 10.33 -11.24 -3.66
CA SER A 187 11.76 -11.34 -4.00
C SER A 187 12.25 -10.25 -4.98
N GLU A 188 11.33 -9.55 -5.64
CA GLU A 188 11.63 -8.39 -6.48
C GLU A 188 11.85 -7.12 -5.66
N LEU A 189 11.56 -7.08 -4.36
CA LEU A 189 11.94 -5.93 -3.55
C LEU A 189 13.35 -6.09 -2.99
N TYR A 190 14.10 -4.98 -2.99
CA TYR A 190 15.42 -4.86 -2.39
C TYR A 190 15.37 -3.89 -1.20
N SER A 191 16.45 -3.86 -0.42
CA SER A 191 16.53 -3.00 0.76
C SER A 191 16.37 -1.51 0.41
N LEU A 192 15.57 -0.80 1.21
CA LEU A 192 15.30 0.65 1.07
C LEU A 192 16.54 1.51 1.38
N PHE A 193 17.53 0.92 2.05
CA PHE A 193 18.83 1.51 2.37
C PHE A 193 19.93 0.49 2.09
N THR A 194 21.15 0.96 1.81
CA THR A 194 22.29 0.03 1.65
C THR A 194 22.66 -0.63 2.98
N PRO A 195 23.07 -1.91 2.97
CA PRO A 195 23.23 -2.71 4.19
C PRO A 195 24.37 -2.29 5.12
N ILE A 196 25.42 -1.63 4.61
CA ILE A 196 26.63 -1.28 5.37
C ILE A 196 26.58 0.17 5.83
N ASN A 197 26.41 1.12 4.90
CA ASN A 197 26.48 2.55 5.20
C ASN A 197 25.10 3.22 5.31
N ASN A 198 24.00 2.48 5.18
CA ASN A 198 22.64 3.00 5.20
C ASN A 198 22.39 4.12 4.16
N PHE A 199 23.06 4.08 3.01
CA PHE A 199 22.80 5.05 1.94
C PHE A 199 21.33 4.93 1.51
N PRO A 200 20.60 6.05 1.36
CA PRO A 200 19.22 6.00 0.90
C PRO A 200 19.15 5.51 -0.54
N ILE A 201 18.18 4.64 -0.82
CA ILE A 201 17.89 4.15 -2.16
C ILE A 201 16.54 4.70 -2.58
N PHE A 202 16.45 5.30 -3.77
CA PHE A 202 15.16 5.74 -4.29
C PHE A 202 14.34 4.53 -4.73
N LEU A 203 13.41 4.12 -3.88
CA LEU A 203 12.44 3.06 -4.13
C LEU A 203 11.11 3.44 -3.43
N PRO A 204 10.07 3.89 -4.17
CA PRO A 204 8.85 4.48 -3.61
C PRO A 204 7.83 3.44 -3.10
N VAL A 205 8.29 2.40 -2.38
CA VAL A 205 7.45 1.29 -1.87
C VAL A 205 7.55 1.08 -0.36
N MET A 206 8.00 2.12 0.36
CA MET A 206 8.30 2.01 1.81
C MET A 206 7.04 1.70 2.63
N LYS A 207 5.91 2.34 2.31
CA LYS A 207 4.60 2.07 2.90
C LYS A 207 4.12 0.62 2.64
N ASP A 208 4.46 0.06 1.49
CA ASP A 208 4.04 -1.28 1.06
C ASP A 208 4.85 -2.35 1.79
N CYS A 209 6.15 -2.11 1.97
CA CYS A 209 7.00 -2.88 2.89
C CYS A 209 6.55 -2.76 4.35
N PHE A 210 6.01 -1.61 4.75
CA PHE A 210 5.56 -1.38 6.12
C PHE A 210 4.32 -2.20 6.46
N ILE A 211 3.30 -2.19 5.60
CA ILE A 211 2.09 -3.00 5.81
C ILE A 211 2.41 -4.50 5.81
N GLU A 212 3.32 -4.95 4.94
CA GLU A 212 3.82 -6.32 4.93
C GLU A 212 4.42 -6.71 6.28
N ARG A 213 5.21 -5.80 6.85
CA ARG A 213 5.83 -6.04 8.13
C ARG A 213 4.81 -6.12 9.26
N ILE A 214 3.84 -5.21 9.29
CA ILE A 214 2.73 -5.26 10.26
C ILE A 214 2.03 -6.62 10.17
N GLU A 215 1.69 -7.06 8.96
CA GLU A 215 1.06 -8.36 8.72
C GLU A 215 1.91 -9.53 9.24
N SER A 216 3.24 -9.46 9.10
CA SER A 216 4.14 -10.52 9.58
C SER A 216 4.39 -10.53 11.10
N GLU A 217 4.20 -9.41 11.79
CA GLU A 217 4.51 -9.26 13.22
C GLU A 217 3.28 -9.42 14.12
N ILE A 218 2.07 -9.26 13.58
CA ILE A 218 0.82 -9.38 14.32
C ILE A 218 0.26 -10.79 14.18
N GLU A 219 -0.37 -11.29 15.25
CA GLU A 219 -1.15 -12.52 15.21
C GLU A 219 -2.27 -12.43 14.16
N GLU A 220 -2.32 -13.39 13.22
CA GLU A 220 -3.22 -13.41 12.06
C GLU A 220 -4.68 -13.07 12.43
N SER A 221 -5.21 -13.67 13.50
CA SER A 221 -6.58 -13.44 13.97
C SER A 221 -6.86 -11.97 14.36
N LYS A 222 -5.90 -11.30 15.00
CA LYS A 222 -6.01 -9.89 15.41
C LYS A 222 -5.84 -8.97 14.22
N PHE A 223 -4.89 -9.30 13.35
CA PHE A 223 -4.66 -8.55 12.12
C PHE A 223 -5.93 -8.53 11.26
N GLU A 224 -6.51 -9.69 10.96
CA GLU A 224 -7.75 -9.80 10.20
C GLU A 224 -8.92 -9.03 10.84
N GLY A 225 -9.06 -9.13 12.18
CA GLY A 225 -10.08 -8.38 12.92
C GLY A 225 -9.94 -6.86 12.75
N SER A 226 -8.71 -6.34 12.79
CA SER A 226 -8.44 -4.92 12.56
C SER A 226 -8.61 -4.52 11.10
N VAL A 227 -8.27 -5.37 10.14
CA VAL A 227 -8.55 -5.14 8.71
C VAL A 227 -10.06 -5.07 8.46
N TRP A 228 -10.84 -5.99 9.04
CA TRP A 228 -12.30 -5.96 8.99
C TRP A 228 -12.87 -4.65 9.57
N LEU A 229 -12.34 -4.21 10.72
CA LEU A 229 -12.78 -2.99 11.36
C LEU A 229 -12.42 -1.75 10.53
N SER A 230 -11.24 -1.73 9.91
CA SER A 230 -10.81 -0.68 8.98
C SER A 230 -11.75 -0.61 7.78
N PHE A 231 -12.02 -1.76 7.15
CA PHE A 231 -12.98 -1.89 6.06
C PHE A 231 -14.35 -1.31 6.43
N TRP A 232 -14.85 -1.64 7.62
CA TRP A 232 -16.11 -1.10 8.12
C TRP A 232 -16.08 0.42 8.28
N ARG A 233 -15.05 0.95 8.95
CA ARG A 233 -14.88 2.40 9.13
C ARG A 233 -14.86 3.12 7.79
N ARG A 234 -14.21 2.53 6.77
CA ARG A 234 -14.12 3.09 5.42
C ARG A 234 -15.48 3.18 4.75
N LEU A 235 -16.25 2.09 4.75
CA LEU A 235 -17.61 2.07 4.22
C LEU A 235 -18.47 3.14 4.89
N ASN A 236 -18.46 3.20 6.22
CA ASN A 236 -19.23 4.17 6.97
C ASN A 236 -18.87 5.62 6.58
N CYS A 237 -17.57 5.95 6.54
CA CYS A 237 -17.11 7.30 6.21
C CYS A 237 -17.39 7.72 4.75
N ASN A 238 -17.30 6.80 3.79
CA ASN A 238 -17.47 7.13 2.37
C ASN A 238 -18.94 7.20 1.96
N PHE A 239 -19.81 6.43 2.63
CA PHE A 239 -21.22 6.28 2.26
C PHE A 239 -22.15 6.73 3.39
N THR A 240 -21.81 7.81 4.10
CA THR A 240 -22.63 8.35 5.20
C THR A 240 -24.08 8.55 4.78
N ASN A 241 -24.35 9.13 3.61
CA ASN A 241 -25.70 9.33 3.09
C ASN A 241 -26.48 8.04 2.78
N PHE A 242 -25.77 6.96 2.43
CA PHE A 242 -26.37 5.65 2.18
C PHE A 242 -26.83 5.02 3.49
N PHE A 243 -26.05 5.20 4.56
CA PHE A 243 -26.30 4.64 5.87
C PHE A 243 -27.15 5.53 6.80
N GLU A 244 -27.20 6.85 6.55
CA GLU A 244 -28.04 7.81 7.27
C GLU A 244 -29.53 7.72 6.90
N ARG A 245 -29.86 7.15 5.73
CA ARG A 245 -31.27 6.97 5.33
C ARG A 245 -31.90 5.79 6.05
N GLU A 246 -32.78 6.10 7.01
CA GLU A 246 -33.86 5.23 7.51
C GLU A 246 -33.44 3.91 8.20
N GLY A 247 -32.18 3.75 8.58
CA GLY A 247 -31.73 2.56 9.32
C GLY A 247 -31.49 1.35 8.42
N ASN A 248 -31.01 1.58 7.19
CA ASN A 248 -30.75 0.55 6.19
C ASN A 248 -29.44 -0.23 6.39
N SER A 249 -28.75 -0.11 7.53
CA SER A 249 -27.57 -0.93 7.83
C SER A 249 -27.45 -1.32 9.30
N PHE A 250 -26.87 -2.50 9.52
CA PHE A 250 -26.80 -3.18 10.80
C PHE A 250 -25.42 -3.80 10.99
N TYR A 251 -24.81 -3.56 12.13
CA TYR A 251 -23.56 -4.22 12.50
C TYR A 251 -23.77 -5.18 13.67
N ASN A 252 -22.91 -6.21 13.73
CA ASN A 252 -22.96 -7.29 14.71
C ASN A 252 -24.38 -7.86 14.80
N LEU A 253 -24.80 -8.49 13.71
CA LEU A 253 -26.16 -9.00 13.55
C LEU A 253 -26.48 -9.99 14.66
N ARG A 254 -27.69 -9.88 15.20
CA ARG A 254 -28.32 -10.85 16.09
C ARG A 254 -29.48 -11.49 15.35
N LEU A 255 -29.42 -12.80 15.20
CA LEU A 255 -30.54 -13.59 14.73
C LEU A 255 -31.43 -13.95 15.91
N ILE A 256 -32.73 -13.72 15.79
CA ILE A 256 -33.74 -14.15 16.77
C ILE A 256 -34.69 -15.14 16.09
N HIS A 257 -34.67 -16.41 16.53
CA HIS A 257 -35.57 -17.41 15.97
C HIS A 257 -37.02 -17.05 16.29
N LYS A 258 -37.90 -17.03 15.29
CA LYS A 258 -39.27 -16.53 15.47
C LYS A 258 -40.11 -17.40 16.40
N GLU A 259 -39.94 -18.71 16.32
CA GLU A 259 -40.66 -19.67 17.17
C GLU A 259 -40.00 -19.87 18.54
N THR A 260 -38.75 -20.36 18.57
CA THR A 260 -38.05 -20.73 19.82
C THR A 260 -37.56 -19.53 20.64
N LYS A 261 -37.50 -18.33 20.03
CA LYS A 261 -36.91 -17.11 20.61
C LYS A 261 -35.42 -17.23 20.96
N GLU A 262 -34.74 -18.26 20.48
CA GLU A 262 -33.30 -18.41 20.59
C GLU A 262 -32.59 -17.24 19.91
N LYS A 263 -31.49 -16.77 20.52
CA LYS A 263 -30.70 -15.63 20.03
C LYS A 263 -29.30 -16.09 19.67
N ILE A 264 -28.85 -15.75 18.47
CA ILE A 264 -27.52 -16.08 17.97
C ILE A 264 -26.86 -14.77 17.52
N ASP A 265 -25.68 -14.49 18.08
CA ASP A 265 -24.90 -13.32 17.73
C ASP A 265 -23.90 -13.68 16.61
N LEU A 266 -23.91 -12.88 15.56
CA LEU A 266 -23.00 -12.96 14.42
C LEU A 266 -22.04 -11.76 14.53
N GLU A 267 -20.94 -11.97 15.24
CA GLU A 267 -19.90 -10.94 15.37
C GLU A 267 -19.27 -10.60 14.02
N ASN A 268 -18.83 -9.35 13.86
CA ASN A 268 -18.17 -8.88 12.65
C ASN A 268 -18.99 -9.12 11.38
N SER A 269 -20.31 -9.03 11.48
CA SER A 269 -21.21 -9.06 10.32
C SER A 269 -21.77 -7.67 10.07
N LEU A 270 -21.89 -7.32 8.80
CA LEU A 270 -22.55 -6.10 8.34
C LEU A 270 -23.68 -6.49 7.41
N ALA A 271 -24.88 -5.97 7.64
CA ALA A 271 -25.93 -6.07 6.64
C ALA A 271 -26.41 -4.68 6.23
N PHE A 272 -26.80 -4.53 4.98
CA PHE A 272 -27.47 -3.33 4.52
C PHE A 272 -28.47 -3.61 3.41
N LEU A 273 -29.46 -2.73 3.31
CA LEU A 273 -30.51 -2.80 2.30
C LEU A 273 -30.11 -1.97 1.09
N SER A 274 -30.22 -2.58 -0.08
CA SER A 274 -30.05 -1.90 -1.36
C SER A 274 -31.22 -2.30 -2.26
N GLU A 275 -32.05 -1.32 -2.62
CA GLU A 275 -33.32 -1.55 -3.31
C GLU A 275 -34.19 -2.58 -2.54
N ASP A 276 -34.51 -3.70 -3.18
CA ASP A 276 -35.31 -4.80 -2.60
C ASP A 276 -34.44 -5.97 -2.09
N LYS A 277 -33.12 -5.77 -1.94
CA LYS A 277 -32.16 -6.81 -1.53
C LYS A 277 -31.54 -6.49 -0.19
N LEU A 278 -31.38 -7.52 0.64
CA LEU A 278 -30.50 -7.46 1.81
C LEU A 278 -29.14 -8.01 1.41
N ILE A 279 -28.10 -7.19 1.54
CA ILE A 279 -26.72 -7.60 1.36
C ILE A 279 -26.12 -7.82 2.74
N VAL A 280 -25.58 -9.02 2.98
CA VAL A 280 -24.90 -9.39 4.22
C VAL A 280 -23.43 -9.62 3.89
N LEU A 281 -22.57 -8.76 4.42
CA LEU A 281 -21.12 -8.92 4.37
C LEU A 281 -20.65 -9.74 5.56
N GLU A 282 -19.85 -10.77 5.28
CA GLU A 282 -19.24 -11.63 6.28
C GLU A 282 -17.72 -11.74 6.05
N PRO A 283 -16.90 -11.80 7.11
CA PRO A 283 -15.47 -12.09 6.98
C PRO A 283 -15.28 -13.52 6.44
N TYR A 284 -14.25 -13.71 5.61
CA TYR A 284 -13.99 -14.98 4.93
C TYR A 284 -13.82 -16.17 5.91
N GLU A 285 -13.03 -15.99 6.98
CA GLU A 285 -12.74 -17.05 7.96
C GLU A 285 -13.90 -17.29 8.95
N ASN A 286 -14.59 -16.22 9.37
CA ASN A 286 -15.70 -16.29 10.32
C ASN A 286 -17.05 -16.20 9.62
N ARG A 287 -17.21 -16.96 8.52
CA ARG A 287 -18.45 -16.98 7.73
C ARG A 287 -19.63 -17.49 8.54
N ILE A 288 -20.80 -16.94 8.25
CA ILE A 288 -22.08 -17.40 8.76
C ILE A 288 -22.30 -18.85 8.28
N PRO A 289 -22.55 -19.81 9.19
CA PRO A 289 -22.86 -21.19 8.82
C PRO A 289 -24.03 -21.28 7.82
N GLU A 290 -23.93 -22.14 6.81
CA GLU A 290 -24.96 -22.28 5.76
C GLU A 290 -26.35 -22.59 6.33
N ARG A 291 -26.44 -23.40 7.39
CA ARG A 291 -27.71 -23.65 8.12
C ARG A 291 -28.40 -22.37 8.61
N LEU A 292 -27.62 -21.37 9.02
CA LEU A 292 -28.16 -20.08 9.49
C LEU A 292 -28.55 -19.22 8.30
N LYS A 293 -27.81 -19.27 7.19
CA LYS A 293 -28.17 -18.58 5.94
C LYS A 293 -29.48 -19.12 5.37
N GLU A 294 -29.65 -20.43 5.32
CA GLU A 294 -30.91 -21.08 4.94
C GLU A 294 -32.06 -20.60 5.84
N GLY A 295 -31.88 -20.62 7.15
CA GLY A 295 -32.89 -20.12 8.09
C GLY A 295 -33.21 -18.62 7.95
N ILE A 296 -32.23 -17.80 7.53
CA ILE A 296 -32.44 -16.39 7.22
C ILE A 296 -33.26 -16.25 5.93
N ILE A 297 -32.91 -16.99 4.87
CA ILE A 297 -33.60 -16.99 3.57
C ILE A 297 -35.04 -17.46 3.71
N ASP A 298 -35.27 -18.51 4.50
CA ASP A 298 -36.58 -19.08 4.80
C ASP A 298 -37.38 -18.27 5.82
N ASN A 299 -36.86 -17.11 6.25
CA ASN A 299 -37.52 -16.19 7.18
C ASN A 299 -37.84 -16.82 8.55
N ALA A 300 -37.07 -17.83 8.98
CA ALA A 300 -37.16 -18.44 10.31
C ALA A 300 -36.53 -17.54 11.40
N TYR A 301 -35.58 -16.69 11.00
CA TYR A 301 -34.93 -15.72 11.87
C TYR A 301 -35.38 -14.28 11.58
N GLN A 302 -35.57 -13.50 12.63
CA GLN A 302 -35.55 -12.05 12.56
C GLN A 302 -34.10 -11.58 12.65
N ILE A 303 -33.69 -10.64 11.79
CA ILE A 303 -32.37 -10.02 11.88
C ILE A 303 -32.49 -8.74 12.69
N VAL A 304 -31.68 -8.61 13.72
CA VAL A 304 -31.58 -7.41 14.54
C VAL A 304 -30.15 -6.95 14.48
N GLY A 305 -29.91 -5.64 14.48
CA GLY A 305 -28.56 -5.15 14.68
C GLY A 305 -28.56 -3.71 15.14
N LEU A 306 -27.37 -3.25 15.47
CA LEU A 306 -27.17 -1.89 15.90
C LEU A 306 -27.03 -1.00 14.65
N CYS A 307 -27.75 0.11 14.63
CA CYS A 307 -27.67 1.11 13.57
C CYS A 307 -26.66 2.21 13.94
N GLN A 308 -26.29 3.04 12.97
CA GLN A 308 -25.29 4.09 13.17
C GLN A 308 -25.70 5.16 14.20
N ASP A 309 -27.00 5.37 14.38
CA ASP A 309 -27.56 6.24 15.41
C ASP A 309 -27.53 5.63 16.82
N GLY A 310 -26.98 4.42 16.97
CA GLY A 310 -26.91 3.69 18.24
C GLY A 310 -28.23 3.02 18.63
N GLU A 311 -29.27 3.13 17.80
CA GLU A 311 -30.54 2.45 18.01
C GLU A 311 -30.49 1.01 17.49
N VAL A 312 -31.11 0.11 18.24
CA VAL A 312 -31.25 -1.30 17.82
C VAL A 312 -32.49 -1.41 16.95
N ARG A 313 -32.32 -1.82 15.70
CA ARG A 313 -33.44 -2.04 14.77
C ARG A 313 -33.53 -3.52 14.38
N GLY A 314 -34.75 -4.00 14.27
CA GLY A 314 -35.06 -5.36 13.82
C GLY A 314 -35.73 -5.33 12.47
N PHE A 315 -35.22 -6.11 11.53
CA PHE A 315 -35.81 -6.36 10.22
C PHE A 315 -36.54 -7.68 10.21
N GLU A 316 -37.77 -7.61 9.72
CA GLU A 316 -38.60 -8.78 9.48
C GLU A 316 -38.99 -8.83 8.00
N PHE A 317 -38.64 -9.94 7.35
CA PHE A 317 -39.01 -10.13 5.97
C PHE A 317 -40.49 -10.52 5.86
N LYS A 318 -41.21 -9.86 4.96
CA LYS A 318 -42.62 -10.19 4.66
C LYS A 318 -42.77 -11.38 3.71
N SER A 319 -41.72 -11.75 2.98
CA SER A 319 -41.64 -12.87 2.03
C SER A 319 -40.19 -13.36 1.88
N GLN A 320 -39.96 -14.45 1.16
CA GLN A 320 -38.60 -14.81 0.71
C GLN A 320 -38.01 -13.61 -0.03
N THR A 321 -36.92 -13.07 0.51
CA THR A 321 -36.27 -11.86 -0.01
C THR A 321 -35.04 -12.28 -0.79
N ASN A 322 -34.62 -11.45 -1.74
CA ASN A 322 -33.40 -11.71 -2.49
C ASN A 322 -32.20 -11.28 -1.62
N ILE A 323 -31.71 -12.21 -0.80
CA ILE A 323 -30.59 -11.98 0.13
C ILE A 323 -29.28 -12.37 -0.55
N ILE A 324 -28.29 -11.50 -0.50
CA ILE A 324 -26.95 -11.75 -1.01
C ILE A 324 -26.01 -11.86 0.18
N PHE A 325 -25.31 -12.98 0.29
CA PHE A 325 -24.18 -13.12 1.22
C PHE A 325 -22.89 -12.88 0.46
N ALA A 326 -22.19 -11.79 0.75
CA ALA A 326 -20.90 -11.47 0.17
C ALA A 326 -19.80 -11.64 1.21
N ARG A 327 -18.74 -12.33 0.84
CA ARG A 327 -17.59 -12.59 1.71
C ARG A 327 -16.56 -11.49 1.50
N ILE A 328 -15.99 -10.98 2.58
CA ILE A 328 -14.87 -10.06 2.53
C ILE A 328 -13.60 -10.83 2.89
N ASP A 329 -12.68 -10.87 1.94
CA ASP A 329 -11.34 -11.37 2.18
C ASP A 329 -10.50 -10.29 2.88
N THR A 330 -10.18 -10.55 4.14
CA THR A 330 -9.35 -9.72 5.03
C THR A 330 -7.93 -10.26 5.14
N LYS A 331 -7.63 -11.38 4.47
CA LYS A 331 -6.30 -11.99 4.48
C LYS A 331 -5.39 -11.31 3.48
N SER A 332 -4.10 -11.39 3.79
CA SER A 332 -3.02 -10.99 2.90
C SER A 332 -3.31 -9.69 2.21
N ILE A 333 -3.31 -8.59 2.99
CA ILE A 333 -3.58 -7.24 2.49
C ILE A 333 -2.31 -6.48 2.10
N SER A 334 -1.13 -7.04 2.37
CA SER A 334 0.10 -6.51 1.80
C SER A 334 0.20 -6.79 0.28
N PRO A 335 0.47 -5.77 -0.55
CA PRO A 335 0.70 -5.99 -1.99
C PRO A 335 1.90 -6.88 -2.31
N ASN A 336 2.78 -7.12 -1.33
CA ASN A 336 3.98 -7.92 -1.52
C ASN A 336 3.80 -9.42 -1.22
N ILE A 337 2.76 -9.82 -0.48
CA ILE A 337 2.55 -11.22 -0.07
C ILE A 337 1.74 -11.98 -1.13
N THR A 338 0.63 -11.39 -1.58
CA THR A 338 -0.24 -11.96 -2.61
C THR A 338 -0.34 -11.01 -3.79
N LYS A 339 0.39 -11.31 -4.86
CA LYS A 339 0.25 -10.66 -6.19
C LYS A 339 -1.00 -11.10 -6.95
N ASN A 340 -1.83 -11.97 -6.37
CA ASN A 340 -3.01 -12.49 -7.05
C ASN A 340 -4.04 -11.38 -7.16
N PHE A 341 -4.06 -10.71 -8.31
CA PHE A 341 -5.26 -10.10 -8.84
C PHE A 341 -6.30 -11.20 -8.93
N LEU A 342 -7.17 -11.28 -7.92
CA LEU A 342 -8.37 -12.10 -7.97
C LEU A 342 -9.37 -11.42 -8.92
N PHE A 343 -9.01 -11.32 -10.20
CA PHE A 343 -9.97 -11.53 -11.27
C PHE A 343 -10.08 -13.04 -11.51
N THR A 344 -10.24 -13.83 -10.43
CA THR A 344 -10.75 -15.18 -10.58
C THR A 344 -12.20 -15.03 -10.99
N GLU A 345 -12.50 -15.34 -12.25
CA GLU A 345 -13.83 -15.36 -12.87
C GLU A 345 -14.87 -16.25 -12.16
N ASN A 346 -14.62 -16.77 -10.95
CA ASN A 346 -15.33 -17.95 -10.44
C ASN A 346 -15.83 -17.89 -8.99
N ASN A 347 -15.99 -16.73 -8.35
CA ASN A 347 -16.82 -16.61 -7.16
C ASN A 347 -17.50 -15.24 -7.14
N GLU A 348 -18.71 -15.16 -7.68
CA GLU A 348 -19.51 -13.91 -7.86
C GLU A 348 -19.74 -13.08 -6.57
N TYR A 349 -19.30 -13.53 -5.39
CA TYR A 349 -19.58 -12.89 -4.11
C TYR A 349 -18.40 -12.85 -3.12
N VAL A 350 -17.14 -13.02 -3.55
CA VAL A 350 -15.97 -12.78 -2.67
C VAL A 350 -15.30 -11.46 -3.06
N LEU A 351 -15.30 -10.50 -2.15
CA LEU A 351 -14.75 -9.17 -2.34
C LEU A 351 -13.45 -9.04 -1.52
N ASN A 352 -12.39 -8.52 -2.11
CA ASN A 352 -11.16 -8.23 -1.37
C ASN A 352 -11.29 -6.88 -0.65
N ALA A 353 -10.93 -6.81 0.63
CA ALA A 353 -11.03 -5.59 1.43
C ALA A 353 -10.27 -4.40 0.81
N ARG A 354 -9.26 -4.63 -0.02
CA ARG A 354 -8.49 -3.59 -0.72
C ARG A 354 -9.22 -2.93 -1.90
N ILE A 355 -10.25 -3.56 -2.47
CA ILE A 355 -10.80 -3.18 -3.79
C ILE A 355 -12.17 -2.48 -3.67
N LEU A 356 -12.76 -2.44 -2.48
CA LEU A 356 -14.18 -2.13 -2.34
C LEU A 356 -14.57 -0.66 -2.55
N SER A 357 -13.62 0.27 -2.43
CA SER A 357 -13.83 1.69 -2.76
C SER A 357 -14.19 1.92 -4.23
N ILE A 358 -13.97 0.92 -5.09
CA ILE A 358 -14.23 0.97 -6.53
C ILE A 358 -15.59 0.32 -6.89
N ILE A 359 -16.17 -0.51 -6.01
CA ILE A 359 -17.30 -1.40 -6.33
C ILE A 359 -18.67 -0.86 -5.89
N MET A 360 -18.73 0.07 -4.94
CA MET A 360 -19.96 0.73 -4.49
C MET A 360 -20.10 2.13 -5.08
#